data_AF-S3BSP8-F1
#
_entry.id   AF-S3BSP8-F1
#
_cell.length_a   1.000
_cell.length_b   1.000
_cell.length_c   1.000
_cell.angle_alpha   90.00
_cell.angle_beta   90.00
_cell.angle_gamma   90.00
#
_symmetry.space_group_name_H-M   'P 1'
#
loop_
_entity.id
_entity.type
_entity.pdbx_description
1 polymer ?
#
loop_
_entity_poly.entity_id
_entity_poly.type
_entity_poly.pdbx_seq_one_letter_code
_entity_poly.pdbx_strand_id
1 'polypeptide(L)'
;MNAAIDAERDESAEMHRQYAVRQAELRRVPSWDLDAAKIVRSTRTLHTPFLDDTPMDISKPPSFRLRDFRTPRLRKCTFDLDTVDWTRARLLGCGADGTVYRVRFRGEHDKGPFYALKLFWDAEPINTVTSYFGPQRECQNAALLPMIRASIDQANAVAAAAASTPEFIKSTAPTESTAPTAPPMFVPNTKSHYDA
;
A
#
# COMPACT_ATOMS: atom_id res chain seq x y z
N MET A 1 19.12 2.87 -19.74
CA MET A 1 17.79 2.60 -19.15
C MET A 1 17.72 1.21 -18.50
N ASN A 2 18.38 0.18 -19.06
CA ASN A 2 18.35 -1.18 -18.49
C ASN A 2 19.10 -1.33 -17.15
N ALA A 3 20.24 -0.65 -16.96
CA ALA A 3 21.06 -0.80 -15.75
C ALA A 3 20.36 -0.42 -14.42
N ALA A 4 19.39 0.51 -14.45
CA ALA A 4 18.66 0.91 -13.25
C ALA A 4 17.57 -0.11 -12.87
N ILE A 5 16.93 -0.72 -13.87
CA ILE A 5 15.92 -1.77 -13.68
C ILE A 5 16.59 -3.06 -13.19
N ASP A 6 17.77 -3.37 -13.72
CA ASP A 6 18.55 -4.53 -13.30
C ASP A 6 19.06 -4.38 -11.86
N ALA A 7 19.47 -3.17 -11.44
CA ALA A 7 19.86 -2.87 -10.07
C ALA A 7 18.70 -3.02 -9.06
N GLU A 8 17.50 -2.52 -9.39
CA GLU A 8 16.31 -2.69 -8.53
C GLU A 8 15.88 -4.17 -8.42
N ARG A 9 16.07 -4.94 -9.48
CA ARG A 9 15.76 -6.37 -9.53
C ARG A 9 16.73 -7.20 -8.69
N ASP A 10 18.02 -6.83 -8.69
CA ASP A 10 19.04 -7.43 -7.84
C ASP A 10 18.82 -7.09 -6.35
N GLU A 11 18.42 -5.85 -6.03
CA GLU A 11 18.02 -5.47 -4.67
C GLU A 11 16.80 -6.25 -4.17
N SER A 12 15.80 -6.48 -5.04
CA SER A 12 14.63 -7.30 -4.70
C SER A 12 14.98 -8.76 -4.46
N ALA A 13 15.89 -9.33 -5.27
CA ALA A 13 16.34 -10.71 -5.12
C ALA A 13 17.13 -10.90 -3.82
N GLU A 14 17.98 -9.92 -3.48
CA GLU A 14 18.72 -9.91 -2.23
C GLU A 14 17.81 -9.77 -1.02
N MET A 15 16.81 -8.90 -1.08
CA MET A 15 15.79 -8.76 -0.03
C MET A 15 15.02 -10.07 0.20
N HIS A 16 14.66 -10.80 -0.86
CA HIS A 16 13.98 -12.10 -0.74
C HIS A 16 14.88 -13.17 -0.11
N ARG A 17 16.18 -13.21 -0.44
CA ARG A 17 17.14 -14.12 0.20
C ARG A 17 17.29 -13.82 1.69
N GLN A 18 17.44 -12.55 2.05
CA GLN A 18 17.51 -12.12 3.44
C GLN A 18 16.22 -12.42 4.21
N TYR A 19 15.06 -12.26 3.57
CA TYR A 19 13.77 -12.62 4.15
C TYR A 19 13.66 -14.12 4.40
N ALA A 20 14.08 -14.95 3.45
CA ALA A 20 14.05 -16.41 3.60
C ALA A 20 14.96 -16.92 4.73
N VAL A 21 16.18 -16.38 4.84
CA VAL A 21 17.11 -16.68 5.95
C VAL A 21 16.49 -16.27 7.28
N ARG A 22 15.94 -15.06 7.36
CA ARG A 22 15.28 -14.57 8.57
C ARG A 22 14.07 -15.42 8.96
N GLN A 23 13.27 -15.89 8.01
CA GLN A 23 12.14 -16.78 8.28
C GLN A 23 12.60 -18.15 8.80
N ALA A 24 13.70 -18.69 8.27
CA ALA A 24 14.29 -19.94 8.76
C ALA A 24 14.86 -19.80 10.17
N GLU A 25 15.49 -18.66 10.49
CA GLU A 25 15.97 -18.34 11.84
C GLU A 25 14.81 -18.21 12.83
N LEU A 26 13.74 -17.50 12.47
CA LEU A 26 12.55 -17.31 13.31
C LEU A 26 11.89 -18.66 13.67
N ARG A 27 11.99 -19.69 12.82
CA ARG A 27 11.48 -21.04 13.13
C ARG A 27 12.30 -21.78 14.21
N ARG A 28 13.53 -21.36 14.48
CA ARG A 28 14.43 -21.94 15.49
C ARG A 28 14.35 -21.23 16.84
N VAL A 29 13.71 -20.07 16.89
CA VAL A 29 13.55 -19.27 18.11
C VAL A 29 12.40 -19.87 18.94
N PRO A 30 12.59 -20.11 20.26
CA PRO A 30 11.50 -20.52 21.14
C PRO A 30 10.31 -19.55 21.05
N SER A 31 9.07 -20.06 21.12
CA SER A 31 7.88 -19.24 20.91
C SER A 31 7.78 -18.02 21.83
N TRP A 32 8.28 -18.13 23.07
CA TRP A 32 8.30 -17.03 24.04
C TRP A 32 9.30 -15.91 23.69
N ASP A 33 10.40 -16.21 23.01
CA ASP A 33 11.34 -15.21 22.47
C ASP A 33 10.77 -14.54 21.21
N LEU A 34 10.03 -15.30 20.39
CA LEU A 34 9.26 -14.72 19.27
C LEU A 34 8.20 -13.77 19.79
N ASP A 35 7.54 -14.12 20.89
CA ASP A 35 6.56 -13.26 21.52
C ASP A 35 7.24 -12.02 22.12
N ALA A 36 8.36 -12.14 22.82
CA ALA A 36 9.14 -10.98 23.27
C ALA A 36 9.59 -10.06 22.11
N ALA A 37 10.06 -10.61 21.00
CA ALA A 37 10.44 -9.82 19.82
C ALA A 37 9.22 -9.18 19.11
N LYS A 38 8.09 -9.89 19.04
CA LYS A 38 6.82 -9.31 18.55
C LYS A 38 6.32 -8.20 19.47
N ILE A 39 6.46 -8.36 20.79
CA ILE A 39 6.12 -7.39 21.83
C ILE A 39 6.98 -6.14 21.68
N VAL A 40 8.30 -6.28 21.53
CA VAL A 40 9.21 -5.15 21.30
C VAL A 40 8.90 -4.45 19.97
N ARG A 41 8.56 -5.22 18.92
CA ARG A 41 8.18 -4.65 17.62
C ARG A 41 6.83 -3.94 17.69
N SER A 42 5.83 -4.52 18.36
CA SER A 42 4.50 -3.94 18.51
C SER A 42 4.59 -2.65 19.33
N THR A 43 5.24 -2.66 20.49
CA THR A 43 5.44 -1.46 21.32
C THR A 43 6.18 -0.35 20.58
N ARG A 44 7.22 -0.66 19.80
CA ARG A 44 7.91 0.35 19.00
C ARG A 44 7.03 0.93 17.88
N THR A 45 6.14 0.13 17.31
CA THR A 45 5.17 0.60 16.32
C THR A 45 4.10 1.49 16.95
N LEU A 46 3.60 1.18 18.14
CA LEU A 46 2.52 1.94 18.80
C LEU A 46 2.82 3.44 18.95
N HIS A 47 4.09 3.82 19.12
CA HIS A 47 4.51 5.21 19.25
C HIS A 47 4.95 5.88 17.95
N THR A 48 4.91 5.15 16.83
CA THR A 48 5.28 5.73 15.53
C THR A 48 4.12 6.56 14.98
N PRO A 49 4.34 7.86 14.65
CA PRO A 49 3.30 8.68 14.03
C PRO A 49 2.79 8.06 12.73
N PHE A 50 1.47 7.92 12.63
CA PHE A 50 0.78 7.30 11.48
C PHE A 50 -0.25 8.24 10.82
N LEU A 51 -0.43 9.44 11.38
CA LEU A 51 -1.22 10.52 10.79
C LEU A 51 -0.30 11.64 10.30
N ASP A 52 -0.77 12.35 9.30
CA ASP A 52 -0.15 13.55 8.75
C ASP A 52 -1.21 14.67 8.76
N ASP A 53 -0.88 15.81 9.37
CA ASP A 53 -1.77 16.97 9.47
C ASP A 53 -2.00 17.67 8.13
N THR A 54 -1.22 17.33 7.10
CA THR A 54 -1.42 17.83 5.74
C THR A 54 -2.80 17.39 5.23
N PRO A 55 -3.66 18.32 4.77
CA PRO A 55 -4.94 17.98 4.19
C PRO A 55 -4.82 17.03 3.00
N MET A 56 -5.78 16.12 2.86
CA MET A 56 -5.86 15.24 1.70
C MET A 56 -6.31 16.04 0.47
N ASP A 57 -5.33 16.45 -0.33
CA ASP A 57 -5.50 17.20 -1.58
C ASP A 57 -5.17 16.29 -2.77
N ILE A 58 -6.11 16.18 -3.71
CA ILE A 58 -5.97 15.38 -4.94
C ILE A 58 -4.94 16.03 -5.88
N SER A 59 -4.82 17.36 -5.89
CA SER A 59 -3.86 18.08 -6.72
C SER A 59 -2.41 17.93 -6.26
N LYS A 60 -2.21 17.48 -5.02
CA LYS A 60 -0.90 17.26 -4.40
C LYS A 60 -0.74 15.78 -4.03
N PRO A 61 -0.32 14.92 -4.96
CA PRO A 61 -0.15 13.50 -4.67
C PRO A 61 0.92 13.30 -3.59
N PRO A 62 0.78 12.28 -2.72
CA PRO A 62 1.82 11.95 -1.75
C PRO A 62 3.07 11.41 -2.47
N SER A 63 4.21 11.53 -1.80
CA SER A 63 5.43 10.87 -2.27
C SER A 63 5.27 9.35 -2.22
N PHE A 64 5.74 8.68 -3.26
CA PHE A 64 5.68 7.22 -3.42
C PHE A 64 7.10 6.60 -3.48
N ARG A 65 8.10 7.23 -2.84
CA ARG A 65 9.45 6.64 -2.79
C ARG A 65 9.45 5.46 -1.83
N LEU A 66 10.35 4.51 -2.04
CA LEU A 66 10.48 3.32 -1.19
C LEU A 66 10.60 3.64 0.31
N ARG A 67 11.28 4.74 0.66
CA ARG A 67 11.40 5.19 2.06
C ARG A 67 10.06 5.61 2.67
N ASP A 68 9.16 6.18 1.89
CA ASP A 68 7.86 6.68 2.36
C ASP A 68 6.91 5.50 2.65
N PHE A 69 7.08 4.38 1.93
CA PHE A 69 6.36 3.12 2.20
C PHE A 69 6.73 2.49 3.55
N ARG A 70 7.88 2.84 4.15
CA ARG A 70 8.31 2.29 5.44
C ARG A 70 7.54 2.92 6.61
N THR A 71 7.06 4.14 6.45
CA THR A 71 6.33 4.88 7.48
C THR A 71 5.16 5.63 6.83
N PRO A 72 4.18 4.93 6.25
CA PRO A 72 3.08 5.56 5.56
C PRO A 72 2.22 6.31 6.59
N ARG A 73 1.88 7.57 6.28
CA ARG A 73 1.07 8.42 7.14
C ARG A 73 -0.19 8.84 6.40
N LEU A 74 -1.34 8.67 7.05
CA LEU A 74 -2.60 9.06 6.47
C LEU A 74 -2.79 10.57 6.61
N ARG A 75 -2.94 11.24 5.47
CA ARG A 75 -3.26 12.67 5.41
C ARG A 75 -4.61 12.98 6.01
N LYS A 76 -4.74 14.17 6.60
CA LYS A 76 -5.96 14.65 7.25
C LYS A 76 -7.14 14.66 6.29
N CYS A 77 -8.21 13.98 6.68
CA CYS A 77 -9.48 14.02 5.97
C CYS A 77 -10.02 15.45 5.95
N THR A 78 -10.49 15.92 4.79
CA THR A 78 -11.06 17.27 4.62
C THR A 78 -12.57 17.31 4.88
N PHE A 79 -13.19 16.16 5.12
CA PHE A 79 -14.62 16.06 5.38
C PHE A 79 -14.92 16.52 6.80
N ASP A 80 -15.99 17.29 6.94
CA ASP A 80 -16.53 17.66 8.24
C ASP A 80 -17.34 16.50 8.82
N LEU A 81 -16.82 15.88 9.88
CA LEU A 81 -17.46 14.73 10.53
C LEU A 81 -18.81 15.07 11.18
N ASP A 82 -19.05 16.34 11.53
CA ASP A 82 -20.33 16.78 12.10
C ASP A 82 -21.45 16.77 11.04
N THR A 83 -21.09 16.72 9.76
CA THR A 83 -22.05 16.64 8.66
C THR A 83 -22.45 15.21 8.30
N VAL A 84 -21.95 14.18 8.99
CA VAL A 84 -22.35 12.79 8.71
C VAL A 84 -23.85 12.61 8.89
N ASP A 85 -24.53 12.14 7.84
CA ASP A 85 -25.95 11.82 7.86
C ASP A 85 -26.21 10.44 8.47
N TRP A 86 -26.19 10.38 9.80
CA TRP A 86 -26.45 9.15 10.56
C TRP A 86 -27.85 8.55 10.30
N THR A 87 -28.82 9.35 9.84
CA THR A 87 -30.18 8.86 9.53
C THR A 87 -30.23 7.93 8.33
N ARG A 88 -29.24 8.06 7.43
CA ARG A 88 -29.08 7.22 6.23
C ARG A 88 -27.89 6.27 6.35
N ALA A 89 -27.23 6.24 7.51
CA ALA A 89 -26.12 5.35 7.74
C ALA A 89 -26.59 3.89 7.79
N ARG A 90 -25.84 3.00 7.14
CA ARG A 90 -26.11 1.55 7.16
C ARG A 90 -24.85 0.82 7.58
N LEU A 91 -24.96 -0.05 8.57
CA LEU A 91 -23.88 -0.96 8.95
C LEU A 91 -23.55 -1.87 7.76
N LEU A 92 -22.29 -1.86 7.33
CA LEU A 92 -21.74 -2.74 6.29
C LEU A 92 -21.08 -3.98 6.90
N GLY A 93 -20.49 -3.84 8.08
CA GLY A 93 -19.81 -4.94 8.75
C GLY A 93 -19.30 -4.58 10.14
N CYS A 94 -19.01 -5.61 10.91
CA CYS A 94 -18.49 -5.53 12.27
C CYS A 94 -17.34 -6.54 12.39
N GLY A 95 -16.26 -6.16 13.04
CA GLY A 95 -15.08 -7.01 13.22
C GLY A 95 -14.35 -6.71 14.52
N ALA A 96 -13.17 -7.34 14.67
CA ALA A 96 -12.37 -7.24 15.89
C ALA A 96 -11.95 -5.81 16.22
N ASP A 97 -11.72 -4.96 15.21
CA ASP A 97 -11.24 -3.58 15.41
C ASP A 97 -12.35 -2.54 15.50
N GLY A 98 -13.57 -2.86 15.05
CA GLY A 98 -14.61 -1.86 14.91
C GLY A 98 -15.79 -2.24 14.03
N THR A 99 -16.58 -1.23 13.70
CA THR A 99 -17.69 -1.31 12.76
C THR A 99 -17.45 -0.43 11.55
N VAL A 100 -17.97 -0.84 10.40
CA VAL A 100 -17.91 -0.07 9.15
C VAL A 100 -19.32 0.29 8.75
N TYR A 101 -19.56 1.58 8.54
CA TYR A 101 -20.83 2.12 8.08
C TYR A 101 -20.70 2.66 6.67
N ARG A 102 -21.74 2.44 5.85
CA ARG A 102 -22.00 3.22 4.66
C ARG A 102 -22.67 4.52 5.07
N VAL A 103 -22.05 5.66 4.82
CA VAL A 103 -22.53 6.98 5.22
C VAL A 103 -22.56 7.96 4.05
N ARG A 104 -23.22 9.10 4.26
CA ARG A 104 -23.12 10.30 3.41
C ARG A 104 -22.81 11.50 4.31
N PHE A 105 -22.27 12.54 3.72
CA PHE A 105 -22.05 13.83 4.37
C PHE A 105 -23.08 14.83 3.84
N ARG A 106 -23.70 15.61 4.73
CA ARG A 106 -24.66 16.67 4.42
C ARG A 106 -23.94 17.90 3.85
N GLY A 107 -24.70 18.87 3.32
CA GLY A 107 -24.13 20.12 2.78
C GLY A 107 -23.74 19.99 1.30
N GLU A 108 -22.56 20.51 0.92
CA GLU A 108 -22.07 20.45 -0.47
C GLU A 108 -22.02 19.02 -1.03
N HIS A 109 -21.91 18.04 -0.15
CA HIS A 109 -21.87 16.61 -0.48
C HIS A 109 -23.22 15.89 -0.36
N ASP A 110 -24.34 16.59 -0.17
CA ASP A 110 -25.67 15.94 -0.01
C ASP A 110 -26.15 15.20 -1.27
N LYS A 111 -25.59 15.53 -2.44
CA LYS A 111 -25.72 14.76 -3.70
C LYS A 111 -24.49 13.93 -4.04
N GLY A 112 -23.49 13.91 -3.16
CA GLY A 112 -22.23 13.19 -3.31
C GLY A 112 -22.37 11.67 -3.10
N PRO A 113 -21.29 10.91 -3.35
CA PRO A 113 -21.28 9.47 -3.25
C PRO A 113 -21.47 8.99 -1.80
N PHE A 114 -21.65 7.69 -1.64
CA PHE A 114 -21.59 7.06 -0.33
C PHE A 114 -20.14 6.72 0.02
N TYR A 115 -19.80 6.86 1.30
CA TYR A 115 -18.47 6.57 1.84
C TYR A 115 -18.53 5.43 2.84
N ALA A 116 -17.41 4.73 3.01
CA ALA A 116 -17.22 3.79 4.11
C ALA A 116 -16.55 4.53 5.28
N LEU A 117 -17.23 4.58 6.43
CA LEU A 117 -16.70 5.14 7.68
C LEU A 117 -16.44 4.00 8.66
N LYS A 118 -15.19 3.78 9.04
CA LYS A 118 -14.83 2.82 10.08
C LYS A 118 -14.76 3.53 11.44
N LEU A 119 -15.53 3.02 12.39
CA LEU A 119 -15.49 3.40 13.80
C LEU A 119 -14.76 2.31 14.57
N PHE A 120 -13.74 2.69 15.32
CA PHE A 120 -12.94 1.75 16.12
C PHE A 120 -13.54 1.58 17.51
N TRP A 121 -13.37 0.39 18.09
CA TRP A 121 -13.75 0.15 19.49
C TRP A 121 -12.87 0.94 20.46
N ASP A 122 -11.58 1.03 20.14
CA ASP A 122 -10.57 1.68 20.96
C ASP A 122 -10.23 3.07 20.41
N ALA A 123 -10.36 4.09 21.26
CA ALA A 123 -9.96 5.46 20.93
C ALA A 123 -8.46 5.70 21.14
N GLU A 124 -7.83 4.92 22.03
CA GLU A 124 -6.43 5.06 22.42
C GLU A 124 -5.72 3.71 22.40
N PRO A 125 -4.39 3.67 22.22
CA PRO A 125 -3.63 2.43 22.33
C PRO A 125 -3.79 1.83 23.72
N ILE A 126 -4.28 0.59 23.79
CA ILE A 126 -4.26 -0.17 25.04
C ILE A 126 -2.80 -0.59 25.28
N ASN A 127 -2.20 -0.12 26.37
CA ASN A 127 -0.80 -0.41 26.76
C ASN A 127 -0.54 -1.86 27.19
N THR A 128 -1.41 -2.80 26.81
CA THR A 128 -1.19 -4.23 27.08
C THR A 128 -0.27 -4.82 26.03
N VAL A 129 0.57 -5.75 26.51
CA VAL A 129 1.79 -6.22 25.87
C VAL A 129 1.52 -6.91 24.50
N THR A 130 0.27 -7.29 24.20
CA THR A 130 -0.08 -8.17 23.08
C THR A 130 -1.07 -7.59 22.05
N SER A 131 -1.64 -6.40 22.26
CA SER A 131 -2.61 -5.81 21.31
C SER A 131 -1.96 -4.80 20.38
N TYR A 132 -2.19 -4.95 19.07
CA TYR A 132 -1.91 -3.90 18.10
C TYR A 132 -2.97 -2.80 18.21
N PHE A 133 -2.62 -1.56 17.85
CA PHE A 133 -3.60 -0.47 17.79
C PHE A 133 -4.27 -0.46 16.40
N GLY A 134 -5.52 -0.92 16.34
CA GLY A 134 -6.30 -1.04 15.10
C GLY A 134 -6.31 0.23 14.24
N PRO A 135 -6.63 1.42 14.79
CA PRO A 135 -6.59 2.68 14.06
C PRO A 135 -5.27 2.93 13.35
N GLN A 136 -4.15 2.66 14.01
CA GLN A 136 -2.83 2.87 13.41
C GLN A 136 -2.60 1.98 12.19
N ARG A 137 -2.92 0.68 12.30
CA ARG A 137 -2.70 -0.27 11.21
C ARG A 137 -3.57 0.04 10.00
N GLU A 138 -4.83 0.38 10.25
CA GLU A 138 -5.75 0.76 9.18
C GLU A 138 -5.37 2.08 8.51
N CYS A 139 -4.92 3.08 9.27
CA CYS A 139 -4.43 4.33 8.69
C CYS A 139 -3.18 4.12 7.83
N GLN A 140 -2.24 3.29 8.30
CA GLN A 140 -1.05 2.92 7.53
C GLN A 140 -1.41 2.22 6.23
N ASN A 141 -2.35 1.26 6.28
CA ASN A 141 -2.84 0.59 5.08
C ASN A 141 -3.54 1.56 4.12
N ALA A 142 -4.42 2.42 4.64
CA ALA A 142 -5.14 3.42 3.86
C ALA A 142 -4.20 4.44 3.20
N ALA A 143 -3.11 4.81 3.86
CA ALA A 143 -2.11 5.72 3.34
C ALA A 143 -1.33 5.16 2.13
N LEU A 144 -1.28 3.83 1.99
CA LEU A 144 -0.67 3.20 0.80
C LEU A 144 -1.48 3.43 -0.47
N LEU A 145 -2.82 3.51 -0.36
CA LEU A 145 -3.70 3.67 -1.52
C LEU A 145 -3.40 4.94 -2.35
N PRO A 146 -3.32 6.15 -1.76
CA PRO A 146 -2.97 7.34 -2.52
C PRO A 146 -1.52 7.32 -3.01
N MET A 147 -0.60 6.62 -2.35
CA MET A 147 0.78 6.44 -2.83
C MET A 147 0.84 5.56 -4.08
N ILE A 148 0.11 4.43 -4.06
CA ILE A 148 -0.04 3.55 -5.23
C ILE A 148 -0.72 4.31 -6.37
N ARG A 149 -1.74 5.12 -6.08
CA ARG A 149 -2.39 5.94 -7.09
C ARG A 149 -1.40 6.94 -7.72
N ALA A 150 -0.62 7.64 -6.89
CA ALA A 150 0.38 8.59 -7.35
C ALA A 150 1.46 7.94 -8.23
N SER A 151 1.91 6.72 -7.91
CA SER A 151 2.90 6.02 -8.74
C SER A 151 2.34 5.63 -10.10
N ILE A 152 1.08 5.17 -10.16
CA ILE A 152 0.37 4.85 -11.40
C ILE A 152 0.20 6.11 -12.26
N ASP A 153 -0.24 7.22 -11.66
CA ASP A 153 -0.44 8.48 -12.38
C ASP A 153 0.88 9.01 -12.99
N GLN A 154 1.99 8.91 -12.25
CA GLN A 154 3.32 9.26 -12.77
C GLN A 154 3.72 8.36 -13.95
N ALA A 155 3.53 7.05 -13.84
CA ALA A 155 3.88 6.11 -14.91
C ALA A 155 3.08 6.41 -16.19
N ASN A 156 1.79 6.71 -16.05
CA ASN A 156 0.94 7.11 -17.17
C ASN A 156 1.39 8.43 -17.80
N ALA A 157 1.79 9.42 -16.99
CA ALA A 157 2.30 10.70 -17.49
C ALA A 157 3.61 10.53 -18.28
N VAL A 158 4.52 9.69 -17.79
CA VAL A 158 5.77 9.36 -18.49
C VAL A 158 5.49 8.66 -19.82
N ALA A 159 4.56 7.69 -19.83
CA ALA A 159 4.16 7.00 -21.07
C ALA A 159 3.53 7.97 -22.08
N ALA A 160 2.66 8.88 -21.63
CA ALA A 160 2.04 9.89 -22.49
C ALA A 160 3.07 10.89 -23.06
N ALA A 161 4.05 11.31 -22.25
CA ALA A 161 5.13 12.17 -22.70
C ALA A 161 6.02 11.48 -23.75
N ALA A 162 6.34 10.20 -23.56
CA ALA A 162 7.08 9.41 -24.54
C ALA A 162 6.32 9.28 -25.87
N ALA A 163 5.00 9.08 -25.82
CA ALA A 163 4.15 9.00 -27.01
C ALA A 163 3.95 10.35 -27.73
N SER A 164 4.19 11.47 -27.05
CA SER A 164 4.01 12.83 -27.59
C SER A 164 5.30 13.41 -28.19
N THR A 165 6.40 12.66 -28.20
CA THR A 165 7.65 13.11 -28.84
C THR A 165 7.51 12.93 -30.35
N PRO A 166 7.52 14.00 -31.17
CA PRO A 166 7.35 13.86 -32.62
C PRO A 166 8.50 13.05 -33.23
N GLU A 167 8.17 12.02 -33.99
CA GLU A 167 9.10 11.28 -34.85
C GLU A 167 9.73 12.25 -35.87
N PHE A 168 10.88 12.84 -35.55
CA PHE A 168 11.71 13.55 -36.51
C PHE A 168 13.11 12.98 -36.56
N ILE A 169 13.23 11.69 -36.91
CA ILE A 169 14.32 11.16 -37.75
C ILE A 169 13.74 9.99 -38.56
N LYS A 170 13.17 10.28 -39.74
CA LYS A 170 13.19 9.32 -40.86
C LYS A 170 14.43 9.64 -41.69
N SER A 171 15.49 8.86 -41.56
CA SER A 171 16.44 8.68 -42.66
C SER A 171 17.13 7.33 -42.60
N THR A 172 16.79 6.53 -43.61
CA THR A 172 17.58 5.50 -44.30
C THR A 172 18.04 4.27 -43.51
N ALA A 173 17.35 3.15 -43.78
CA ALA A 173 17.86 1.79 -43.65
C ALA A 173 19.17 1.60 -44.47
N PRO A 174 19.95 0.56 -44.16
CA PRO A 174 19.78 -0.67 -44.92
C PRO A 174 19.65 -1.94 -44.08
N THR A 175 18.98 -2.90 -44.71
CA THR A 175 18.71 -4.29 -44.40
C THR A 175 19.91 -5.10 -43.88
N GLU A 176 19.72 -5.87 -42.79
CA GLU A 176 20.11 -7.29 -42.62
C GLU A 176 19.66 -7.78 -41.23
N SER A 177 18.69 -8.70 -41.15
CA SER A 177 18.89 -10.13 -40.87
C SER A 177 19.55 -10.44 -39.52
N THR A 178 18.73 -10.83 -38.53
CA THR A 178 18.79 -12.11 -37.77
C THR A 178 17.87 -11.99 -36.55
N ALA A 179 16.86 -12.86 -36.46
CA ALA A 179 15.93 -12.91 -35.34
C ALA A 179 16.60 -13.50 -34.09
N PRO A 180 16.46 -12.88 -32.90
CA PRO A 180 16.68 -13.59 -31.65
C PRO A 180 15.37 -14.21 -31.16
N THR A 181 15.36 -15.55 -31.15
CA THR A 181 14.38 -16.43 -30.51
C THR A 181 13.99 -15.93 -29.12
N ALA A 182 12.70 -15.76 -28.88
CA ALA A 182 12.16 -15.43 -27.56
C ALA A 182 12.45 -16.58 -26.56
N PRO A 183 12.93 -16.29 -25.33
CA PRO A 183 13.00 -17.30 -24.29
C PRO A 183 11.58 -17.73 -23.89
N PRO A 184 11.35 -19.02 -23.59
CA PRO A 184 10.02 -19.52 -23.26
C PRO A 184 9.49 -18.86 -21.98
N MET A 185 8.22 -18.44 -22.04
CA MET A 185 7.48 -18.00 -20.86
C MET A 185 7.45 -19.11 -19.82
N PHE A 186 7.85 -18.77 -18.60
CA PHE A 186 7.67 -19.61 -17.42
C PHE A 186 6.18 -19.84 -17.19
N VAL A 187 5.72 -21.08 -17.42
CA VAL A 187 4.38 -21.54 -17.03
C VAL A 187 4.46 -21.97 -15.57
N PRO A 188 3.78 -21.31 -14.62
CA PRO A 188 3.74 -21.78 -13.24
C PRO A 188 3.03 -23.14 -13.19
N ASN A 189 3.72 -24.10 -12.57
CA ASN A 189 3.25 -25.46 -12.34
C ASN A 189 2.01 -25.44 -11.43
N THR A 190 0.83 -25.73 -12.00
CA THR A 190 -0.39 -25.98 -11.24
C THR A 190 -0.37 -27.40 -10.66
N LYS A 191 0.46 -27.61 -9.64
CA LYS A 191 0.25 -28.74 -8.71
C LYS A 191 -0.51 -28.24 -7.51
N SER A 192 -1.83 -28.39 -7.60
CA SER A 192 -2.75 -28.47 -6.48
C SER A 192 -2.24 -29.55 -5.52
N HIS A 193 -1.72 -29.15 -4.37
CA HIS A 193 -1.61 -30.01 -3.19
C HIS A 193 -2.82 -29.73 -2.30
N TYR A 194 -3.95 -30.32 -2.69
CA TYR A 194 -5.03 -30.71 -1.78
C TYR A 194 -5.27 -32.20 -2.01
N ASP A 195 -4.40 -33.00 -1.40
CA ASP A 195 -4.71 -34.38 -1.01
C ASP A 195 -4.60 -34.42 0.52
N ALA A 196 -5.75 -34.25 1.17
CA ALA A 196 -6.09 -34.72 2.52
C ALA A 196 -7.61 -34.62 2.68
#